data_AF-A0AAW9KG54-F1
#
_entry.id   AF-A0AAW9KG54-F1
#
_cell.length_a   1.000
_cell.length_b   1.000
_cell.length_c   1.000
_cell.angle_alpha   90.00
_cell.angle_beta   90.00
_cell.angle_gamma   90.00
#
_symmetry.space_group_name_H-M   'P 1'
#
loop_
_entity.id
_entity.type
_entity.pdbx_description
1 polymer ?
#
loop_
_entity_poly.entity_id
_entity_poly.type
_entity_poly.pdbx_seq_one_letter_code
_entity_poly.pdbx_strand_id
1 'polypeptide(L)'
;MTAESLSDPDLGYTVVSIPKDLDATQTKVLQDFIAYDKATWRIWFGGGKDTTGIDKVATGLTLQHVIDNAAKMKADGQHAQPPVRVSVSDVYVDSGGATAQVALCVDQRKMLMLDGNGNDVTTQAHRIQVPLATRMVRSGDNSWLAAEEQQGQDGECSVD
;
A
#
# COMPACT_ATOMS: atom_id res chain seq x y z
N MET A 1 5.16 18.91 -2.20
CA MET A 1 4.79 17.52 -2.53
C MET A 1 3.37 17.52 -3.06
N THR A 2 3.07 16.73 -4.09
CA THR A 2 1.70 16.58 -4.65
C THR A 2 1.34 15.11 -4.79
N ALA A 3 0.05 14.80 -4.86
CA ALA A 3 -0.43 13.44 -5.13
C ALA A 3 0.15 12.89 -6.45
N GLU A 4 0.14 13.71 -7.51
CA GLU A 4 0.74 13.34 -8.80
C GLU A 4 2.23 13.00 -8.69
N SER A 5 3.02 13.78 -7.93
CA SER A 5 4.45 13.49 -7.72
C SER A 5 4.72 12.18 -6.97
N LEU A 6 3.71 11.66 -6.26
CA LEU A 6 3.77 10.40 -5.53
C LEU A 6 3.24 9.22 -6.35
N SER A 7 2.67 9.44 -7.53
CA SER A 7 2.19 8.36 -8.41
C SER A 7 3.34 7.63 -9.13
N ASP A 8 3.04 6.49 -9.74
CA ASP A 8 3.97 5.72 -10.59
C ASP A 8 3.15 5.15 -11.78
N PRO A 9 3.05 5.91 -12.89
CA PRO A 9 2.25 5.51 -14.05
C PRO A 9 2.73 4.22 -14.72
N ASP A 10 4.04 3.96 -14.72
CA ASP A 10 4.62 2.74 -15.28
C ASP A 10 4.22 1.50 -14.47
N LEU A 11 4.04 1.68 -13.16
CA LEU A 11 3.48 0.66 -12.28
C LEU A 11 1.95 0.52 -12.38
N GLY A 12 1.25 1.52 -12.94
CA GLY A 12 -0.22 1.61 -12.88
C GLY A 12 -0.73 1.95 -11.48
N TYR A 13 0.10 2.63 -10.67
CA TYR A 13 -0.21 3.08 -9.31
C TYR A 13 -0.45 4.59 -9.30
N THR A 14 -1.65 5.02 -8.91
CA THR A 14 -2.03 6.43 -8.91
C THR A 14 -2.38 6.91 -7.50
N VAL A 15 -1.71 7.95 -7.01
CA VAL A 15 -2.15 8.67 -5.80
C VAL A 15 -3.09 9.78 -6.23
N VAL A 16 -4.33 9.73 -5.76
CA VAL A 16 -5.42 10.63 -6.14
C VAL A 16 -5.46 11.85 -5.23
N SER A 17 -5.34 11.64 -3.92
CA SER A 17 -5.38 12.71 -2.92
C SER A 17 -4.43 12.44 -1.76
N ILE A 18 -3.95 13.52 -1.15
CA ILE A 18 -3.14 13.52 0.07
C ILE A 18 -3.63 14.63 1.01
N PRO A 19 -3.37 14.56 2.32
CA PRO A 19 -3.70 15.64 3.24
C PRO A 19 -2.93 16.93 2.89
N LYS A 20 -3.53 18.07 3.22
CA LYS A 20 -2.90 19.38 3.08
C LYS A 20 -2.10 19.71 4.33
N ASP A 21 -1.20 20.68 4.21
CA ASP A 21 -0.50 21.32 5.33
C ASP A 21 0.28 20.36 6.26
N LEU A 22 0.78 19.25 5.68
CA LEU A 22 1.64 18.32 6.40
C LEU A 22 2.95 18.99 6.83
N ASP A 23 3.35 18.80 8.08
CA ASP A 23 4.66 19.23 8.55
C ASP A 23 5.80 18.38 7.93
N ALA A 24 7.05 18.73 8.24
CA ALA A 24 8.21 18.03 7.70
C ALA A 24 8.26 16.54 8.09
N THR A 25 7.80 16.18 9.28
CA THR A 25 7.79 14.80 9.78
C THR A 25 6.68 14.01 9.12
N GLN A 26 5.46 14.54 9.08
CA GLN A 26 4.31 13.93 8.41
C GLN A 26 4.58 13.76 6.90
N THR A 27 5.22 14.74 6.28
CA THR A 27 5.66 14.65 4.88
C THR A 27 6.60 13.46 4.67
N LYS A 28 7.59 13.26 5.55
CA LYS A 28 8.52 12.13 5.45
C LYS A 28 7.81 10.79 5.69
N VAL A 29 6.90 10.71 6.66
CA VAL A 29 6.07 9.53 6.91
C VAL A 29 5.29 9.15 5.65
N LEU A 30 4.62 10.12 5.02
CA LEU A 30 3.86 9.87 3.80
C LEU A 30 4.74 9.39 2.65
N GLN A 31 5.90 9.98 2.46
CA GLN A 31 6.84 9.55 1.41
C GLN A 31 7.31 8.11 1.60
N ASP A 32 7.67 7.75 2.83
CA ASP A 32 8.13 6.39 3.15
C ASP A 32 6.98 5.37 3.08
N PHE A 33 5.78 5.76 3.51
CA PHE A 33 4.58 4.94 3.34
C PHE A 33 4.29 4.65 1.86
N ILE A 34 4.32 5.67 1.00
CA ILE A 34 4.09 5.48 -0.44
C ILE A 34 5.19 4.61 -1.07
N ALA A 35 6.43 4.69 -0.58
CA ALA A 35 7.50 3.79 -1.01
C ALA A 35 7.20 2.33 -0.63
N TYR A 36 6.71 2.09 0.58
CA TYR A 36 6.19 0.80 1.04
C TYR A 36 5.02 0.30 0.17
N ASP A 37 4.00 1.12 -0.06
CA ASP A 37 2.80 0.72 -0.78
C ASP A 37 3.13 0.37 -2.24
N LYS A 38 3.95 1.20 -2.92
CA LYS A 38 4.46 0.88 -4.26
C LYS A 38 5.27 -0.41 -4.31
N ALA A 39 6.12 -0.67 -3.31
CA ALA A 39 6.88 -1.92 -3.24
C ALA A 39 5.94 -3.12 -3.14
N THR A 40 4.89 -3.00 -2.34
CA THR A 40 3.88 -4.04 -2.16
C THR A 40 3.05 -4.27 -3.44
N TRP A 41 2.61 -3.21 -4.12
CA TRP A 41 1.95 -3.31 -5.43
C TRP A 41 2.82 -3.95 -6.51
N ARG A 42 4.14 -3.66 -6.54
CA ARG A 42 5.08 -4.36 -7.44
C ARG A 42 5.11 -5.87 -7.18
N ILE A 43 5.10 -6.28 -5.93
CA ILE A 43 5.05 -7.70 -5.55
C ILE A 43 3.74 -8.33 -6.05
N TRP A 44 2.59 -7.70 -5.80
CA TRP A 44 1.28 -8.23 -6.20
C TRP A 44 1.11 -8.29 -7.72
N PHE A 45 1.54 -7.26 -8.45
CA PHE A 45 1.53 -7.26 -9.92
C PHE A 45 2.52 -8.27 -10.51
N GLY A 46 3.64 -8.52 -9.82
CA GLY A 46 4.60 -9.57 -10.16
C GLY A 46 4.16 -10.99 -9.76
N GLY A 47 2.99 -11.16 -9.14
CA GLY A 47 2.49 -12.46 -8.65
C GLY A 47 3.33 -13.06 -7.53
N GLY A 48 3.91 -12.21 -6.68
CA GLY A 48 4.72 -12.63 -5.54
C GLY A 48 6.07 -13.26 -5.89
N LYS A 49 6.53 -13.10 -7.14
CA LYS A 49 7.77 -13.75 -7.62
C LYS A 49 9.05 -13.12 -7.07
N ASP A 50 9.02 -11.80 -6.84
CA ASP A 50 10.15 -11.02 -6.32
C ASP A 50 9.67 -10.20 -5.12
N THR A 51 10.23 -10.49 -3.95
CA THR A 51 9.99 -9.74 -2.70
C THR A 51 11.23 -8.97 -2.26
N THR A 52 12.22 -8.80 -3.15
CA THR A 52 13.50 -8.19 -2.80
C THR A 52 13.30 -6.74 -2.36
N GLY A 53 13.86 -6.39 -1.19
CA GLY A 53 13.88 -5.02 -0.68
C GLY A 53 12.62 -4.58 0.08
N ILE A 54 11.60 -5.44 0.23
CA ILE A 54 10.43 -5.13 1.06
C ILE A 54 10.81 -4.93 2.54
N ASP A 55 11.85 -5.61 3.01
CA ASP A 55 12.45 -5.49 4.35
C ASP A 55 13.07 -4.11 4.62
N LYS A 56 13.29 -3.29 3.58
CA LYS A 56 13.78 -1.91 3.70
C LYS A 56 12.68 -0.89 3.94
N VAL A 57 11.42 -1.27 3.74
CA VAL A 57 10.25 -0.36 3.81
C VAL A 57 9.13 -0.91 4.73
N ALA A 58 9.21 -2.18 5.11
CA ALA A 58 8.29 -2.82 6.04
C ALA A 58 9.05 -3.61 7.11
N THR A 59 8.41 -3.77 8.26
CA THR A 59 8.89 -4.56 9.40
C THR A 59 7.70 -5.23 10.11
N GLY A 60 7.97 -5.97 11.18
CA GLY A 60 6.93 -6.52 12.04
C GLY A 60 5.90 -7.38 11.31
N LEU A 61 4.62 -7.22 11.67
CA LEU A 61 3.52 -8.00 11.14
C LEU A 61 3.25 -7.69 9.67
N THR A 62 3.37 -6.43 9.26
CA THR A 62 3.19 -6.04 7.85
C THR A 62 4.19 -6.76 6.95
N LEU A 63 5.48 -6.79 7.32
CA LEU A 63 6.49 -7.52 6.54
C LEU A 63 6.14 -9.00 6.40
N GLN A 64 5.77 -9.65 7.50
CA GLN A 64 5.39 -11.07 7.49
C GLN A 64 4.18 -11.32 6.58
N HIS A 65 3.12 -10.51 6.71
CA HIS A 65 1.92 -10.64 5.88
C HIS A 65 2.20 -10.44 4.39
N VAL A 66 3.03 -9.47 4.02
CA VAL A 66 3.40 -9.26 2.61
C VAL A 66 4.15 -10.48 2.06
N ILE A 67 5.10 -11.04 2.81
CA ILE A 67 5.86 -12.23 2.40
C ILE A 67 4.93 -13.45 2.27
N ASP A 68 4.05 -13.68 3.22
CA ASP A 68 3.13 -14.83 3.20
C ASP A 68 2.14 -14.73 2.03
N ASN A 69 1.59 -13.54 1.80
CA ASN A 69 0.69 -13.30 0.67
C ASN A 69 1.43 -13.44 -0.67
N ALA A 70 2.66 -12.95 -0.78
CA ALA A 70 3.48 -13.14 -1.98
C ALA A 70 3.75 -14.61 -2.25
N ALA A 71 4.11 -15.39 -1.23
CA ALA A 71 4.31 -16.83 -1.36
C ALA A 71 3.04 -17.55 -1.82
N LYS A 72 1.88 -17.17 -1.26
CA LYS A 72 0.58 -17.69 -1.67
C LYS A 72 0.25 -17.37 -3.13
N MET A 73 0.37 -16.10 -3.55
CA MET A 73 0.12 -15.68 -4.92
C MET A 73 1.02 -16.45 -5.91
N LYS A 74 2.29 -16.61 -5.57
CA LYS A 74 3.24 -17.38 -6.37
C LYS A 74 2.85 -18.85 -6.48
N ALA A 75 2.41 -19.47 -5.38
CA ALA A 75 1.96 -20.86 -5.37
C ALA A 75 0.68 -21.08 -6.17
N ASP A 76 -0.26 -20.14 -6.08
CA ASP A 76 -1.54 -20.18 -6.81
C ASP A 76 -1.38 -19.76 -8.29
N GLY A 77 -0.20 -19.26 -8.67
CA GLY A 77 0.07 -18.68 -9.98
C GLY A 77 -0.69 -17.37 -10.25
N GLN A 78 -1.25 -16.76 -9.21
CA GLN A 78 -2.10 -15.58 -9.32
C GLN A 78 -1.30 -14.28 -9.26
N HIS A 79 -1.79 -13.26 -9.94
CA HIS A 79 -1.25 -11.90 -9.85
C HIS A 79 -2.35 -10.87 -10.03
N ALA A 80 -2.16 -9.71 -9.41
CA ALA A 80 -3.00 -8.56 -9.69
C ALA A 80 -2.57 -7.94 -11.02
N GLN A 81 -3.50 -7.29 -11.72
CA GLN A 81 -3.20 -6.46 -12.87
C GLN A 81 -3.66 -5.03 -12.60
N PRO A 82 -2.81 -4.01 -12.80
CA PRO A 82 -3.18 -2.61 -12.62
C PRO A 82 -4.39 -2.21 -13.49
N PRO A 83 -5.08 -1.08 -13.14
CA PRO A 83 -4.63 -0.03 -12.24
C PRO A 83 -5.11 -0.18 -10.79
N VAL A 84 -4.36 0.46 -9.89
CA VAL A 84 -4.80 0.79 -8.53
C VAL A 84 -4.79 2.31 -8.33
N ARG A 85 -5.76 2.83 -7.59
CA ARG A 85 -5.80 4.22 -7.14
C ARG A 85 -5.77 4.28 -5.61
N VAL A 86 -5.06 5.25 -5.05
CA VAL A 86 -4.87 5.41 -3.60
C VAL A 86 -5.18 6.85 -3.20
N SER A 87 -6.01 7.03 -2.17
CA SER A 87 -6.24 8.31 -1.51
C SER A 87 -5.78 8.23 -0.07
N VAL A 88 -4.87 9.11 0.34
CA VAL A 88 -4.47 9.26 1.74
C VAL A 88 -5.31 10.35 2.38
N SER A 89 -6.01 9.99 3.44
CA SER A 89 -6.94 10.85 4.16
C SER A 89 -6.32 11.54 5.36
N ASP A 90 -5.39 10.87 6.06
CA ASP A 90 -4.72 11.43 7.23
C ASP A 90 -3.31 10.85 7.42
N VAL A 91 -2.44 11.67 8.02
CA VAL A 91 -1.10 11.27 8.46
C VAL A 91 -0.87 11.82 9.85
N TYR A 92 -0.88 10.94 10.85
CA TYR A 92 -0.74 11.28 12.25
C TYR A 92 0.60 10.81 12.79
N VAL A 93 1.34 11.67 13.48
CA VAL A 93 2.58 11.30 14.20
C VAL A 93 2.28 11.37 15.69
N ASP A 94 2.66 10.33 16.44
CA ASP A 94 2.44 10.30 17.87
C ASP A 94 3.24 11.39 18.61
N SER A 95 2.81 11.75 19.82
CA SER A 95 3.48 12.79 20.62
C SER A 95 4.92 12.45 21.03
N GLY A 96 5.30 11.17 20.98
CA GLY A 96 6.66 10.70 21.23
C GLY A 96 7.57 10.75 19.99
N GLY A 97 7.01 11.03 18.81
CA GLY A 97 7.71 11.04 17.52
C GLY A 97 8.26 9.70 17.08
N ALA A 98 7.83 8.58 17.69
CA ALA A 98 8.40 7.26 17.46
C ALA A 98 7.53 6.38 16.55
N THR A 99 6.22 6.63 16.54
CA THR A 99 5.25 5.95 15.67
C THR A 99 4.40 6.98 14.94
N ALA A 100 3.88 6.56 13.79
CA ALA A 100 2.93 7.33 13.01
C ALA A 100 1.86 6.39 12.46
N GLN A 101 0.76 6.95 11.97
CA GLN A 101 -0.32 6.24 11.30
C GLN A 101 -0.67 6.95 10.01
N VAL A 102 -0.88 6.18 8.94
CA VAL A 102 -1.37 6.65 7.65
C VAL A 102 -2.72 6.01 7.39
N ALA A 103 -3.77 6.82 7.26
CA ALA A 103 -5.11 6.36 6.93
C ALA A 103 -5.39 6.57 5.44
N LEU A 104 -5.75 5.51 4.72
CA LEU A 104 -5.91 5.54 3.28
C LEU A 104 -7.11 4.73 2.79
N CYS A 105 -7.44 4.97 1.53
CA CYS A 105 -8.40 4.20 0.76
C CYS A 105 -7.75 3.70 -0.52
N VAL A 106 -7.86 2.41 -0.79
CA VAL A 106 -7.34 1.78 -2.01
C VAL A 106 -8.51 1.41 -2.90
N ASP A 107 -8.64 2.05 -4.05
CA ASP A 107 -9.67 1.74 -5.06
C ASP A 107 -9.15 0.68 -6.04
N GLN A 108 -9.65 -0.54 -5.85
CA GLN A 108 -9.33 -1.72 -6.64
C GLN A 108 -10.43 -2.05 -7.67
N ARG A 109 -11.48 -1.20 -7.82
CA ARG A 109 -12.65 -1.53 -8.66
C ARG A 109 -12.30 -1.80 -10.13
N LYS A 110 -11.21 -1.19 -10.62
CA LYS A 110 -10.69 -1.36 -11.99
C LYS A 110 -9.52 -2.34 -12.09
N MET A 111 -8.98 -2.79 -10.97
CA MET A 111 -7.94 -3.81 -10.90
C MET A 111 -8.52 -5.17 -11.30
N LEU A 112 -7.69 -6.04 -11.89
CA LEU A 112 -8.04 -7.43 -12.12
C LEU A 112 -7.18 -8.36 -11.27
N MET A 113 -7.69 -9.55 -10.99
CA MET A 113 -6.92 -10.69 -10.51
C MET A 113 -6.86 -11.72 -11.62
N LEU A 114 -5.66 -12.12 -12.02
CA LEU A 114 -5.44 -13.10 -13.08
C LEU A 114 -4.86 -14.40 -12.52
N ASP A 115 -5.28 -15.53 -13.09
CA ASP A 115 -4.65 -16.83 -12.82
C ASP A 115 -3.34 -17.03 -13.59
N GLY A 116 -2.68 -18.18 -13.39
CA GLY A 116 -1.40 -18.49 -14.03
C GLY A 116 -1.45 -18.65 -15.55
N ASN A 117 -2.65 -18.78 -16.13
CA ASN A 117 -2.87 -18.83 -17.58
C ASN A 117 -3.25 -17.45 -18.14
N GLY A 118 -3.40 -16.43 -17.29
CA GLY A 118 -3.84 -15.09 -17.66
C GLY A 118 -5.36 -14.92 -17.77
N ASN A 119 -6.16 -15.86 -17.25
CA ASN A 119 -7.61 -15.69 -17.23
C ASN A 119 -8.01 -14.74 -16.10
N ASP A 120 -9.00 -13.89 -16.35
CA ASP A 120 -9.61 -13.04 -15.32
C ASP A 120 -10.40 -13.88 -14.32
N VAL A 121 -9.95 -13.87 -13.06
CA VAL A 121 -10.55 -14.53 -11.90
C VAL A 121 -11.01 -13.51 -10.84
N THR A 122 -11.25 -12.26 -11.24
CA THR A 122 -11.65 -11.17 -10.36
C THR A 122 -13.04 -11.42 -9.77
N THR A 123 -13.10 -11.60 -8.45
CA THR A 123 -14.36 -11.77 -7.70
C THR A 123 -14.94 -10.42 -7.27
N GLN A 124 -16.18 -10.41 -6.79
CA GLN A 124 -16.80 -9.20 -6.22
C GLN A 124 -16.01 -8.64 -5.03
N ALA A 125 -15.35 -9.50 -4.25
CA ALA A 125 -14.51 -9.09 -3.13
C ALA A 125 -13.24 -8.33 -3.56
N HIS A 126 -12.83 -8.45 -4.83
CA HIS A 126 -11.71 -7.67 -5.38
C HIS A 126 -12.16 -6.33 -5.98
N ARG A 127 -13.46 -6.15 -6.23
CA ARG A 127 -14.02 -4.95 -6.90
C ARG A 127 -14.55 -3.96 -5.87
N ILE A 128 -13.74 -3.65 -4.86
CA ILE A 128 -14.11 -2.79 -3.74
C ILE A 128 -13.12 -1.64 -3.56
N GLN A 129 -13.48 -0.73 -2.65
CA GLN A 129 -12.57 0.25 -2.10
C GLN A 129 -12.22 -0.19 -0.68
N VAL A 130 -10.93 -0.34 -0.39
CA VAL A 130 -10.44 -0.93 0.85
C VAL A 130 -9.92 0.18 1.76
N PRO A 131 -10.58 0.45 2.90
CA PRO A 131 -10.04 1.34 3.92
C PRO A 131 -8.92 0.65 4.68
N LEU A 132 -7.78 1.33 4.80
CA LEU A 132 -6.62 0.82 5.52
C LEU A 132 -6.09 1.88 6.50
N ALA A 133 -5.53 1.41 7.60
CA ALA A 133 -4.72 2.20 8.51
C ALA A 133 -3.39 1.49 8.74
N THR A 134 -2.31 2.12 8.30
CA THR A 134 -0.96 1.54 8.38
C THR A 134 -0.17 2.27 9.46
N ARG A 135 0.23 1.53 10.49
CA ARG A 135 1.14 2.01 11.53
C ARG A 135 2.57 1.97 11.01
N MET A 136 3.23 3.11 11.10
CA MET A 136 4.62 3.31 10.74
C MET A 136 5.49 3.41 12.01
N VAL A 137 6.69 2.86 11.98
CA VAL A 137 7.67 2.97 13.08
C VAL A 137 8.96 3.58 12.58
N ARG A 138 9.58 4.43 13.40
CA ARG A 138 10.84 5.09 13.05
C ARG A 138 12.01 4.12 13.16
N SER A 139 12.79 4.00 12.09
CA SER A 139 14.03 3.24 12.04
C SER A 139 15.22 4.09 12.50
N GLY A 140 16.35 3.43 12.80
CA GLY A 140 17.58 4.06 13.27
C GLY A 140 18.25 5.01 12.27
N ASP A 141 17.89 4.92 10.99
CA ASP A 141 18.35 5.79 9.90
C ASP A 141 17.40 6.98 9.63
N ASN A 142 16.44 7.23 10.53
CA ASN A 142 15.37 8.22 10.39
C ASN A 142 14.38 7.94 9.24
N SER A 143 14.35 6.73 8.68
CA SER A 143 13.25 6.27 7.82
C SER A 143 12.05 5.79 8.65
N TRP A 144 10.89 5.69 8.01
CA TRP A 144 9.68 5.10 8.58
C TRP A 144 9.37 3.79 7.87
N LEU A 145 9.11 2.74 8.64
CA LEU A 145 8.79 1.41 8.13
C LEU A 145 7.34 1.06 8.47
N ALA A 146 6.61 0.50 7.52
CA ALA A 146 5.27 -0.05 7.78
C ALA A 146 5.40 -1.28 8.69
N ALA A 147 4.79 -1.24 9.87
CA ALA A 147 4.96 -2.26 10.90
C ALA A 147 3.71 -3.11 11.13
N GLU A 148 2.55 -2.49 10.97
CA GLU A 148 1.25 -3.12 11.14
C GLU A 148 0.24 -2.42 10.23
N GLU A 149 -0.64 -3.20 9.60
CA GLU A 149 -1.72 -2.69 8.76
C GLU A 149 -3.04 -3.29 9.21
N GLN A 150 -4.06 -2.44 9.29
CA GLN A 150 -5.40 -2.81 9.68
C GLN A 150 -6.38 -2.42 8.60
N GLN A 151 -7.26 -3.34 8.22
CA GLN A 151 -8.36 -3.08 7.30
C GLN A 151 -9.58 -2.57 8.09
N GLY A 152 -10.17 -1.47 7.61
CA GLY A 152 -11.46 -0.99 8.10
C GLY A 152 -12.64 -1.79 7.52
N GLN A 153 -13.86 -1.30 7.69
CA GLN A 153 -15.04 -1.94 7.10
C GLN A 153 -15.25 -1.49 5.66
N ASP A 154 -15.61 -2.42 4.78
CA ASP A 154 -15.92 -2.11 3.38
C ASP A 154 -16.98 -0.99 3.28
N GLY A 155 -16.70 0.03 2.47
CA GLY A 155 -17.57 1.20 2.32
C GLY A 155 -17.28 2.36 3.26
N GLU A 156 -16.34 2.24 4.20
CA GLU A 156 -15.92 3.36 5.08
C GLU A 156 -15.03 4.40 4.39
N CYS A 157 -14.59 4.15 3.14
CA CYS A 157 -13.78 5.08 2.39
C CYS A 157 -14.17 5.17 0.90
N SER A 158 -13.81 6.28 0.26
CA SER A 158 -13.96 6.50 -1.18
C SER A 158 -12.75 7.22 -1.77
N VAL A 159 -12.44 6.89 -3.03
CA VAL A 159 -11.44 7.50 -3.91
C VAL A 159 -12.20 8.12 -5.08
N ASP A 160 -12.57 9.39 -4.93
CA ASP A 160 -13.24 10.17 -5.97
C ASP A 160 -12.22 10.98 -6.78
#